data_AF-A0A8T1AN14-F1
#
_entry.id   AF-A0A8T1AN14-F1
#
_cell.length_a   1.000
_cell.length_b   1.000
_cell.length_c   1.000
_cell.angle_alpha   90.00
_cell.angle_beta   90.00
_cell.angle_gamma   90.00
#
_symmetry.space_group_name_H-M   'P 1'
#
loop_
_entity.id
_entity.type
_entity.pdbx_description
1 polymer ?
#
loop_
_entity_poly.entity_id
_entity_poly.type
_entity_poly.pdbx_seq_one_letter_code
_entity_poly.pdbx_strand_id
1 'polypeptide(L)'
;MPTRIPINIWRKQEVLRWIEEDGDGVPTRAIKHFSTKGWKLDGGSVRRWWRDREQLLAADPASRRRTGGGRRPLSGAMEETLYDEVVAKRLKKEKVT
;
A
#
# COMPACT_ATOMS: atom_id res chain seq x y z
N MET A 1 4.68 -19.67 9.55
CA MET A 1 3.67 -18.60 9.41
C MET A 1 3.61 -18.18 7.95
N PRO A 2 2.48 -18.26 7.23
CA PRO A 2 2.41 -17.72 5.88
C PRO A 2 2.74 -16.22 5.91
N THR A 3 3.73 -15.80 5.13
CA THR A 3 4.17 -14.42 5.05
C THR A 3 3.10 -13.59 4.33
N ARG A 4 2.59 -12.55 4.99
CA ARG A 4 1.60 -11.65 4.40
C ARG A 4 2.28 -10.80 3.32
N ILE A 5 2.11 -11.16 2.05
CA ILE A 5 2.65 -10.39 0.94
C ILE A 5 1.92 -9.04 0.89
N PRO A 6 2.63 -7.90 1.00
CA PRO A 6 2.00 -6.60 0.93
C PRO A 6 1.45 -6.36 -0.48
N ILE A 7 0.18 -5.98 -0.56
CA ILE A 7 -0.47 -5.58 -1.81
C ILE A 7 -0.14 -4.10 -2.08
N ASN A 8 0.38 -3.81 -3.28
CA ASN A 8 0.71 -2.46 -3.72
C ASN A 8 -0.52 -1.54 -3.73
N ILE A 9 -0.29 -0.23 -3.61
CA ILE A 9 -1.37 0.76 -3.62
C ILE A 9 -2.15 0.73 -4.93
N TRP A 10 -1.49 0.63 -6.09
CA TRP A 10 -2.20 0.57 -7.38
C TRP A 10 -3.27 -0.53 -7.45
N ARG A 11 -3.00 -1.72 -6.89
CA ARG A 11 -3.99 -2.82 -6.83
C ARG A 11 -5.15 -2.50 -5.92
N LYS A 12 -4.89 -1.83 -4.80
CA LYS A 12 -5.95 -1.37 -3.89
C LYS A 12 -6.81 -0.31 -4.57
N GLN A 13 -6.19 0.63 -5.29
CA GLN A 13 -6.89 1.65 -6.07
C GLN A 13 -7.74 1.02 -7.18
N GLU A 14 -7.26 -0.01 -7.87
CA GLU A 14 -8.06 -0.73 -8.86
C GLU A 14 -9.30 -1.38 -8.24
N VAL A 15 -9.15 -2.00 -7.06
CA VAL A 15 -10.29 -2.55 -6.33
C VAL A 15 -11.26 -1.45 -5.89
N LEU A 16 -10.76 -0.32 -5.41
CA LEU A 16 -11.59 0.80 -4.96
C LEU A 16 -12.37 1.44 -6.12
N ARG A 17 -11.72 1.71 -7.26
CA ARG A 17 -12.38 2.22 -8.47
C ARG A 17 -13.47 1.27 -8.95
N TRP A 18 -13.18 -0.03 -8.99
CA TRP A 18 -14.17 -1.02 -9.37
C TRP A 18 -15.38 -1.04 -8.41
N ILE A 19 -15.15 -0.91 -7.10
CA ILE A 19 -16.26 -0.84 -6.12
C ILE A 19 -17.13 0.40 -6.40
N GLU A 20 -16.53 1.52 -6.78
CA GLU A 20 -17.21 2.79 -7.06
C GLU A 20 -17.97 2.79 -8.40
N GLU A 21 -17.36 2.26 -9.46
CA GLU A 21 -17.90 2.29 -10.82
C GLU A 21 -18.89 1.14 -11.09
N ASP A 22 -18.55 -0.10 -10.72
CA ASP A 22 -19.32 -1.31 -11.05
C ASP A 22 -19.91 -2.01 -9.82
N GLY A 23 -19.37 -1.71 -8.64
CA GLY A 23 -19.69 -2.41 -7.39
C GLY A 23 -20.84 -1.81 -6.59
N ASP A 24 -21.50 -0.76 -7.10
CA ASP A 24 -22.53 0.03 -6.39
C ASP A 24 -22.08 0.54 -5.01
N GLY A 25 -20.78 0.77 -4.82
CA GLY A 25 -20.21 1.13 -3.52
C GLY A 25 -20.19 -0.02 -2.49
N VAL A 26 -20.45 -1.27 -2.91
CA VAL A 26 -20.54 -2.45 -2.02
C VAL A 26 -19.22 -3.24 -2.01
N PRO A 27 -18.40 -3.17 -0.94
CA PRO A 27 -17.04 -3.74 -0.95
C PRO A 27 -17.00 -5.26 -1.04
N THR A 28 -18.04 -5.95 -0.57
CA THR A 28 -18.09 -7.42 -0.59
C THR A 28 -18.20 -7.98 -2.01
N ARG A 29 -18.76 -7.21 -2.95
CA ARG A 29 -18.88 -7.62 -4.36
C ARG A 29 -17.52 -7.74 -5.03
N ALA A 30 -16.56 -6.90 -4.64
CA ALA A 30 -15.19 -6.95 -5.17
C ALA A 30 -14.49 -8.27 -4.85
N ILE A 31 -14.81 -8.91 -3.72
CA ILE A 31 -14.20 -10.20 -3.38
C ILE A 31 -14.54 -11.25 -4.44
N LYS A 32 -15.81 -11.32 -4.86
CA LYS A 32 -16.26 -12.27 -5.89
C LYS A 32 -15.67 -11.93 -7.25
N HIS A 33 -15.71 -10.65 -7.65
CA HIS A 33 -15.18 -10.19 -8.93
C HIS A 33 -13.69 -10.43 -9.10
N PHE A 34 -12.88 -10.04 -8.11
CA PHE A 34 -11.44 -10.21 -8.21
C PHE A 34 -11.01 -11.67 -7.99
N SER A 35 -11.83 -12.49 -7.30
CA SER A 35 -11.60 -13.93 -7.23
C SER A 35 -11.70 -14.62 -8.59
N THR A 36 -12.61 -14.21 -9.48
CA THR A 36 -12.67 -14.78 -10.85
C THR A 36 -11.46 -14.39 -11.69
N LYS A 37 -10.85 -13.24 -11.39
CA LYS A 37 -9.56 -12.78 -11.96
C LYS A 37 -8.34 -13.41 -11.28
N GLY A 38 -8.52 -14.38 -10.39
CA GLY A 38 -7.45 -15.10 -9.70
C GLY A 38 -6.85 -14.36 -8.49
N TRP A 39 -7.42 -13.24 -8.05
CA TRP A 39 -6.94 -12.49 -6.90
C TRP A 39 -7.62 -12.98 -5.62
N LYS A 40 -6.82 -13.45 -4.67
CA LYS A 40 -7.32 -13.81 -3.32
C LYS A 40 -7.37 -12.57 -2.43
N LEU A 41 -8.52 -11.90 -2.40
CA LEU A 41 -8.77 -10.75 -1.53
C LEU A 41 -9.39 -11.17 -0.20
N ASP A 42 -8.84 -10.68 0.91
CA ASP A 42 -9.45 -10.81 2.24
C ASP A 42 -10.54 -9.75 2.42
N GLY A 43 -11.76 -10.19 2.76
CA GLY A 43 -12.90 -9.29 2.93
C GLY A 43 -12.73 -8.27 4.05
N GLY A 44 -11.99 -8.60 5.12
CA GLY A 44 -11.65 -7.64 6.17
C GLY A 44 -10.77 -6.50 5.65
N SER A 45 -9.78 -6.85 4.82
CA SER A 45 -8.89 -5.90 4.16
C SER A 45 -9.63 -5.01 3.17
N VAL A 46 -10.52 -5.56 2.33
CA VAL A 46 -11.31 -4.79 1.35
C VAL A 46 -12.22 -3.77 2.04
N ARG A 47 -12.92 -4.17 3.11
CA ARG A 47 -13.75 -3.23 3.91
C ARG A 47 -12.91 -2.12 4.53
N ARG A 48 -11.71 -2.43 5.00
CA ARG A 48 -10.79 -1.43 5.56
C ARG A 48 -10.33 -0.45 4.48
N TRP A 49 -9.97 -0.94 3.29
CA TRP A 49 -9.60 -0.06 2.18
C TRP A 49 -10.76 0.85 1.78
N TRP A 50 -12.00 0.34 1.76
CA TRP A 50 -13.18 1.14 1.45
C TRP A 50 -13.41 2.27 2.46
N ARG A 51 -13.18 1.99 3.75
CA ARG A 51 -13.23 3.01 4.80
C ARG A 51 -12.17 4.09 4.59
N ASP A 52 -10.95 3.69 4.24
CA ASP A 52 -9.80 4.58 4.06
C ASP A 52 -9.62 5.00 2.58
N ARG A 53 -10.68 4.93 1.76
CA ARG A 53 -10.58 4.98 0.29
C ARG A 53 -9.99 6.27 -0.25
N GLU A 54 -10.37 7.41 0.31
CA GLU A 54 -9.88 8.73 -0.10
C GLU A 54 -8.35 8.82 0.04
N GLN A 55 -7.82 8.36 1.18
CA GLN A 55 -6.37 8.35 1.44
C GLN A 55 -5.63 7.38 0.51
N LEU A 56 -6.24 6.25 0.16
CA LEU A 56 -5.64 5.27 -0.73
C LEU A 56 -5.68 5.70 -2.20
N LEU A 57 -6.72 6.40 -2.62
CA LEU A 57 -6.84 6.98 -3.96
C LEU A 57 -5.90 8.17 -4.15
N ALA A 58 -5.66 8.97 -3.11
CA ALA A 58 -4.70 10.09 -3.14
C ALA A 58 -3.23 9.66 -3.04
N ALA A 59 -2.95 8.42 -2.64
CA ALA A 59 -1.58 7.94 -2.45
C ALA A 59 -0.88 7.57 -3.77
N ASP A 60 0.46 7.63 -3.76
CA ASP A 60 1.29 7.22 -4.90
C ASP A 60 1.02 5.73 -5.26
N PRO A 61 0.55 5.43 -6.50
CA PRO A 61 0.29 4.07 -6.96
C PRO A 61 1.52 3.14 -6.92
N ALA A 62 2.72 3.70 -7.11
CA ALA A 62 3.97 2.95 -7.09
C ALA A 62 4.37 2.52 -5.68
N SER A 63 3.82 3.18 -4.65
CA SER A 63 4.12 2.84 -3.27
C SER A 63 3.48 1.52 -2.82
N ARG A 64 4.19 0.79 -1.96
CA ARG A 64 3.66 -0.41 -1.28
C ARG A 64 2.81 -0.07 -0.06
N ARG A 65 2.96 1.12 0.51
CA ARG A 65 2.33 1.52 1.78
C ARG A 65 1.85 2.96 1.72
N ARG A 66 0.71 3.24 2.35
CA ARG A 66 0.27 4.63 2.53
C ARG A 66 1.31 5.38 3.38
N THR A 67 1.47 6.67 3.14
CA THR A 67 2.29 7.56 3.98
C THR A 67 1.85 7.43 5.44
N GLY A 68 2.80 7.28 6.36
CA GLY A 68 2.50 7.03 7.79
C GLY A 68 1.93 5.64 8.13
N GLY A 69 1.64 4.78 7.14
CA GLY A 69 1.25 3.38 7.34
C GLY A 69 2.42 2.42 7.50
N GLY A 70 3.64 2.97 7.62
CA GLY A 70 4.88 2.25 7.88
C GLY A 70 5.02 1.84 9.36
N ARG A 71 6.20 1.32 9.70
CA ARG A 71 6.60 1.26 11.11
C ARG A 71 6.63 2.69 11.63
N ARG A 72 6.16 2.93 12.86
CA ARG A 72 6.43 4.21 13.52
C ARG A 72 7.95 4.36 13.61
N PRO A 73 8.53 5.49 13.16
CA PRO A 73 9.97 5.70 13.28
C PRO A 73 10.36 5.65 14.75
N LEU A 74 11.52 5.07 15.05
CA LEU A 74 12.10 5.10 16.40
C LEU A 74 12.45 6.55 16.78
N SER A 75 12.97 7.30 15.80
CA SER A 75 13.17 8.74 15.84
C SER A 75 13.09 9.29 14.42
N GLY A 76 12.14 10.17 14.15
CA GLY A 76 11.90 10.68 12.79
C GLY A 76 13.11 11.42 12.22
N ALA A 77 13.68 12.34 13.01
CA ALA A 77 14.85 13.12 12.61
C ALA A 77 16.09 12.24 12.38
N MET A 78 16.33 11.26 13.26
CA MET A 78 17.51 10.37 13.10
C MET A 78 17.38 9.44 11.90
N GLU A 79 16.18 8.90 11.64
CA GLU A 79 15.93 8.05 10.48
C GLU A 79 16.06 8.84 9.16
N GLU A 80 15.67 10.12 9.14
CA GLU A 80 15.83 11.03 7.98
C GLU A 80 17.30 11.38 7.73
N THR A 81 18.05 11.78 8.76
CA THR A 81 19.49 12.06 8.61
C THR A 81 20.27 10.82 8.15
N LEU A 82 19.90 9.64 8.66
CA LEU A 82 20.52 8.38 8.22
C LEU A 82 20.19 8.08 6.76
N TYR A 83 18.96 8.36 6.32
CA TYR A 83 18.58 8.18 4.92
C TYR A 83 19.42 9.06 4.00
N ASP A 84 19.60 10.33 4.32
CA ASP A 84 20.42 11.26 3.53
C ASP A 84 21.88 10.82 3.45
N GLU A 85 22.47 10.36 4.56
CA GLU A 85 23.82 9.81 4.57
C GLU A 85 23.95 8.57 3.67
N VAL A 86 22.98 7.67 3.73
CA VAL A 86 22.95 6.46 2.90
C VAL A 86 22.81 6.82 1.42
N VAL A 87 21.94 7.78 1.08
CA VAL A 87 21.77 8.25 -0.30
C VAL A 87 23.06 8.90 -0.80
N ALA A 88 23.69 9.77 -0.01
CA ALA A 88 24.95 10.40 -0.35
C ALA A 88 26.06 9.38 -0.59
N LYS A 89 26.20 8.38 0.29
CA LYS A 89 27.17 7.28 0.12
C LYS A 89 26.90 6.49 -1.17
N ARG A 90 25.63 6.17 -1.46
CA ARG A 90 25.26 5.47 -2.71
C ARG A 90 25.56 6.29 -3.96
N LEU A 91 25.29 7.60 -3.94
CA LEU A 91 25.63 8.50 -5.04
C LEU A 91 27.14 8.53 -5.30
N LYS A 92 27.94 8.42 -4.23
CA LYS A 92 29.41 8.30 -4.30
C LYS A 92 29.91 6.88 -4.61
N LYS A 93 29.01 5.90 -4.80
CA LYS A 93 29.31 4.46 -4.96
C LYS A 93 30.12 3.89 -3.79
N GLU A 94 29.98 4.49 -2.62
CA GLU A 94 30.58 4.01 -1.38
C GLU A 94 29.74 2.87 -0.79
N LYS A 95 30.39 1.97 -0.06
CA LYS A 95 29.73 0.84 0.58
C LYS A 95 28.86 1.34 1.74
N VAL A 96 27.57 1.04 1.68
CA VAL A 96 26.65 1.22 2.81
C VAL A 96 26.64 -0.09 3.60
N THR A 97 27.16 -0.06 4.82
CA THR A 97 27.15 -1.17 5.78
C THR A 97 25.94 -1.11 6.69
#